data_AF-D3ASE1-F1
#
_entry.id   AF-D3ASE1-F1
#
_cell.length_a   1.000
_cell.length_b   1.000
_cell.length_c   1.000
_cell.angle_alpha   90.00
_cell.angle_beta   90.00
_cell.angle_gamma   90.00
#
_symmetry.space_group_name_H-M   'P 1'
#
loop_
_entity.id
_entity.type
_entity.pdbx_description
1 polymer ?
#
loop_
_entity_poly.entity_id
_entity_poly.type
_entity_poly.pdbx_seq_one_letter_code
_entity_poly.pdbx_strand_id
1 'polypeptide(L)'
;MLRMTAASVPFDQYLDVSSDLAARIRKDLLSFTTFEDRISALKTRQYTYTRISRALLHLLLGITDQEIMAARAADYAPYARVLGFNRKASAVLSDIKKRGTIPLITKTADAGSLLEGTAWEMFQKDLFCSHLYQAVVSGKYHTRLKNEYTHSVVMKS
;
A
#
# COMPACT_ATOMS: atom_id res chain seq x y z
N MET A 1 -23.77 8.64 8.91
CA MET A 1 -23.39 10.06 9.06
C MET A 1 -22.09 10.31 8.26
N LEU A 2 -22.13 10.11 6.94
CA LEU A 2 -21.02 10.40 6.02
C LEU A 2 -21.11 11.88 5.65
N ARG A 3 -20.38 12.74 6.35
CA ARG A 3 -20.24 14.14 5.92
C ARG A 3 -19.41 14.14 4.64
N MET A 4 -20.06 14.50 3.53
CA MET A 4 -19.43 14.86 2.27
C MET A 4 -18.53 16.08 2.48
N THR A 5 -17.29 15.88 2.91
CA THR A 5 -16.22 16.89 2.86
C THR A 5 -15.61 16.94 1.47
N ALA A 6 -16.45 17.12 0.44
CA ALA A 6 -15.97 17.35 -0.93
C ALA A 6 -15.28 18.72 -1.08
N ALA A 7 -15.50 19.64 -0.13
CA ALA A 7 -15.02 21.02 -0.20
C ALA A 7 -13.62 21.28 0.37
N SER A 8 -12.94 20.31 1.02
CA SER A 8 -11.72 20.64 1.78
C SER A 8 -10.58 19.63 1.76
N VAL A 9 -10.66 18.54 1.00
CA VAL A 9 -9.52 17.59 0.93
C VAL A 9 -8.62 17.96 -0.25
N PRO A 10 -7.38 18.45 -0.01
CA PRO A 10 -6.38 18.63 -1.07
C PRO A 10 -6.03 17.26 -1.65
N PHE A 11 -6.35 17.01 -2.93
CA PHE A 11 -5.95 15.75 -3.59
C PHE A 11 -4.50 15.79 -4.08
N ASP A 12 -3.93 16.98 -4.17
CA ASP A 12 -2.56 17.30 -4.53
C ASP A 12 -1.53 16.88 -3.46
N GLN A 13 -1.97 16.42 -2.29
CA GLN A 13 -1.08 15.83 -1.27
C GLN A 13 -0.79 14.34 -1.51
N TYR A 14 -1.55 13.69 -2.40
CA TYR A 14 -1.41 12.26 -2.68
C TYR A 14 -0.33 12.00 -3.72
N LEU A 15 0.40 10.89 -3.54
CA LEU A 15 1.50 10.52 -4.42
C LEU A 15 1.02 10.40 -5.88
N ASP A 16 1.83 10.93 -6.80
CA ASP A 16 1.58 10.97 -8.25
C ASP A 16 0.35 11.82 -8.67
N VAL A 17 -0.29 12.56 -7.75
CA VAL A 17 -1.42 13.47 -8.05
C VAL A 17 -0.94 14.92 -8.17
N SER A 18 -0.87 15.44 -9.40
CA SER A 18 -0.61 16.86 -9.63
C SER A 18 -1.85 17.72 -9.36
N SER A 19 -1.66 19.04 -9.20
CA SER A 19 -2.77 20.00 -9.04
C SER A 19 -3.78 19.97 -10.21
N ASP A 20 -3.29 19.82 -11.44
CA ASP A 20 -4.14 19.66 -12.64
C ASP A 20 -4.96 18.35 -12.56
N LEU A 21 -4.31 17.23 -12.23
CA LEU A 21 -4.99 15.94 -12.09
C LEU A 21 -6.02 15.97 -10.94
N ALA A 22 -5.68 16.59 -9.82
CA ALA A 22 -6.59 16.82 -8.69
C ALA A 22 -7.83 17.63 -9.10
N ALA A 23 -7.66 18.70 -9.89
CA ALA A 23 -8.78 19.50 -10.39
C ALA A 23 -9.70 18.70 -11.31
N ARG A 24 -9.14 17.85 -12.18
CA ARG A 24 -9.91 16.95 -13.05
C ARG A 24 -10.68 15.90 -12.25
N ILE A 25 -10.03 15.26 -11.28
CA ILE A 25 -10.68 14.29 -10.38
C ILE A 25 -11.85 14.94 -9.65
N ARG A 26 -11.71 16.19 -9.18
CA ARG A 26 -12.79 16.94 -8.53
C ARG A 26 -13.96 17.22 -9.47
N LYS A 27 -13.68 17.62 -10.71
CA LYS A 27 -14.71 17.93 -11.71
C LYS A 27 -15.64 16.74 -11.95
N ASP A 28 -15.07 15.54 -12.02
CA ASP A 28 -15.79 14.30 -12.32
C ASP A 28 -15.97 13.40 -11.08
N LEU A 29 -15.95 13.99 -9.87
CA LEU A 29 -16.02 13.23 -8.62
C LEU A 29 -17.35 12.48 -8.48
N LEU A 30 -18.45 13.13 -8.86
CA LEU A 30 -19.81 12.60 -8.79
C LEU A 30 -20.20 11.70 -9.98
N SER A 31 -19.25 11.40 -10.86
CA SER A 31 -19.47 10.47 -11.97
C SER A 31 -19.29 9.03 -11.52
N PHE A 32 -20.37 8.26 -11.38
CA PHE A 32 -20.30 6.86 -10.94
C PHE A 32 -19.99 5.94 -12.12
N THR A 33 -18.73 5.92 -12.55
CA THR A 33 -18.23 5.08 -13.64
C THR A 33 -17.29 3.98 -13.12
N THR A 34 -16.95 3.03 -13.99
CA THR A 34 -15.97 1.99 -13.66
C THR A 34 -14.56 2.58 -13.49
N PHE A 35 -13.65 1.80 -12.90
CA PHE A 35 -12.26 2.23 -12.71
C PHE A 35 -11.56 2.51 -14.05
N GLU A 36 -11.81 1.69 -15.07
CA GLU A 36 -11.23 1.80 -16.40
C GLU A 36 -11.78 3.02 -17.16
N ASP A 37 -13.09 3.26 -17.05
CA ASP A 37 -13.73 4.45 -17.62
C ASP A 37 -13.19 5.73 -16.98
N ARG A 38 -12.97 5.71 -15.65
CA ARG A 38 -12.41 6.84 -14.92
C ARG A 38 -10.97 7.13 -15.35
N ILE A 39 -10.14 6.11 -15.56
CA ILE A 39 -8.79 6.32 -16.11
C ILE A 39 -8.85 6.91 -17.52
N SER A 40 -9.76 6.38 -18.35
CA SER A 40 -9.93 6.83 -19.74
C SER A 40 -10.40 8.28 -19.81
N ALA A 41 -11.30 8.71 -18.93
CA ALA A 41 -11.77 10.09 -18.82
C ALA A 41 -10.67 11.07 -18.36
N LEU A 42 -9.79 10.61 -17.45
CA LEU A 42 -8.69 11.42 -16.92
C LEU A 42 -7.45 11.43 -17.84
N LYS A 43 -7.38 10.54 -18.84
CA LYS A 43 -6.27 10.42 -19.77
C LYS A 43 -6.10 11.69 -20.58
N THR A 44 -4.88 12.24 -20.58
CA THR A 44 -4.50 13.37 -21.42
C THR A 44 -3.22 13.06 -22.18
N ARG A 45 -2.77 13.97 -23.05
CA ARG A 45 -1.46 13.86 -23.69
C ARG A 45 -0.30 13.85 -22.67
N GLN A 46 -0.51 14.43 -21.49
CA GLN A 46 0.49 14.54 -20.42
C GLN A 46 0.43 13.40 -19.39
N TYR A 47 -0.71 12.70 -19.28
CA TYR A 47 -0.91 11.62 -18.32
C TYR A 47 -1.12 10.29 -19.03
N THR A 48 -0.19 9.36 -18.83
CA THR A 48 -0.33 7.98 -19.29
C THR A 48 -1.38 7.23 -18.47
N TYR A 49 -1.90 6.14 -19.04
CA TYR A 49 -2.82 5.24 -18.35
C TYR A 49 -2.22 4.73 -17.03
N THR A 50 -0.94 4.33 -17.07
CA THR A 50 -0.23 3.79 -15.90
C THR A 50 -0.07 4.83 -14.79
N ARG A 51 0.21 6.10 -15.13
CA ARG A 51 0.33 7.18 -14.15
C ARG A 51 -0.99 7.47 -13.46
N ILE A 52 -2.09 7.55 -14.21
CA ILE A 52 -3.43 7.80 -13.64
C ILE A 52 -3.88 6.63 -12.78
N SER A 53 -3.68 5.40 -13.25
CA SER A 53 -4.01 4.19 -12.48
C SER A 53 -3.30 4.18 -11.12
N ARG A 54 -1.99 4.48 -11.10
CA ARG A 54 -1.22 4.65 -9.86
C ARG A 54 -1.76 5.76 -8.97
N ALA A 55 -2.00 6.94 -9.54
CA ALA A 55 -2.51 8.10 -8.80
C ALA A 55 -3.87 7.81 -8.13
N LEU A 56 -4.79 7.13 -8.84
CA LEU A 56 -6.08 6.70 -8.28
C LEU A 56 -5.90 5.66 -7.17
N LEU A 57 -4.95 4.72 -7.30
CA LEU A 57 -4.62 3.77 -6.23
C LEU A 57 -4.01 4.48 -5.03
N HIS A 58 -3.11 5.44 -5.22
CA HIS A 58 -2.56 6.24 -4.11
C HIS A 58 -3.65 7.01 -3.39
N LEU A 59 -4.62 7.57 -4.12
CA LEU A 59 -5.79 8.22 -3.53
C LEU A 59 -6.68 7.22 -2.74
N LEU A 60 -6.95 6.04 -3.30
CA LEU A 60 -7.76 4.99 -2.64
C LEU A 60 -7.10 4.47 -1.37
N LEU A 61 -5.78 4.23 -1.41
CA LEU A 61 -4.98 3.74 -0.29
C LEU A 61 -4.60 4.86 0.68
N GLY A 62 -4.84 6.12 0.30
CA GLY A 62 -4.50 7.31 1.05
C GLY A 62 -2.99 7.52 1.21
N ILE A 63 -2.19 7.19 0.19
CA ILE A 63 -0.71 7.33 0.20
C ILE A 63 -0.34 8.75 -0.23
N THR A 64 0.31 9.47 0.67
CA THR A 64 0.70 10.88 0.52
C THR A 64 2.17 11.04 0.17
N ASP A 65 2.52 12.20 -0.40
CA ASP A 65 3.92 12.56 -0.64
C ASP A 65 4.72 12.64 0.68
N GLN A 66 4.08 13.10 1.76
CA GLN A 66 4.71 13.19 3.08
C GLN A 66 5.11 11.81 3.64
N GLU A 67 4.23 10.81 3.56
CA GLU A 67 4.53 9.43 3.98
C GLU A 67 5.73 8.87 3.21
N ILE A 68 5.79 9.12 1.90
CA ILE A 68 6.90 8.65 1.06
C ILE A 68 8.19 9.41 1.37
N MET A 69 8.13 10.71 1.62
CA MET A 69 9.30 11.49 2.04
C MET A 69 9.83 11.00 3.40
N ALA A 70 8.94 10.70 4.35
CA ALA A 70 9.31 10.12 5.64
C ALA A 70 9.97 8.75 5.46
N ALA A 71 9.43 7.90 4.58
CA ALA A 71 10.02 6.60 4.26
C ALA A 71 11.42 6.73 3.63
N ARG A 72 11.62 7.71 2.74
CA ARG A 72 12.94 7.99 2.15
C ARG A 72 13.95 8.47 3.18
N ALA A 73 13.51 9.29 4.14
CA ALA A 73 14.35 9.74 5.25
C ALA A 73 14.72 8.58 6.20
N ALA A 74 13.88 7.55 6.27
CA ALA A 74 14.09 6.32 7.04
C ALA A 74 14.82 5.21 6.25
N ASP A 75 15.78 5.59 5.38
CA ASP A 75 16.63 4.67 4.60
C ASP A 75 15.89 3.79 3.56
N TYR A 76 14.72 4.24 3.08
CA TYR A 76 13.87 3.60 2.06
C TYR A 76 13.25 2.26 2.43
N ALA A 77 13.95 1.42 3.19
CA ALA A 77 13.56 0.06 3.55
C ALA A 77 13.76 -0.17 5.06
N PRO A 78 12.90 0.41 5.92
CA PRO A 78 13.09 0.35 7.36
C PRO A 78 12.84 -1.03 7.98
N TYR A 79 12.33 -2.00 7.20
CA TYR A 79 12.16 -3.39 7.61
C TYR A 79 12.22 -4.36 6.43
N ALA A 80 12.54 -5.61 6.73
CA ALA A 80 12.41 -6.72 5.79
C ALA A 80 11.30 -7.67 6.24
N ARG A 81 10.24 -7.81 5.44
CA ARG A 81 9.13 -8.74 5.71
C ARG A 81 9.31 -10.03 4.91
N VAL A 82 9.43 -11.17 5.60
CA VAL A 82 9.56 -12.48 4.96
C VAL A 82 8.20 -13.01 4.54
N LEU A 83 7.94 -13.08 3.24
CA LEU A 83 6.69 -13.62 2.68
C LEU A 83 6.74 -15.15 2.49
N GLY A 84 7.92 -15.67 2.19
CA GLY A 84 8.16 -17.10 1.98
C GLY A 84 9.64 -17.41 1.85
N PHE A 85 10.03 -18.64 2.15
CA PHE A 85 11.40 -19.12 1.95
C PHE A 85 11.46 -20.61 1.64
N ASN A 86 12.55 -21.01 1.00
CA ASN A 86 12.85 -22.41 0.79
C ASN A 86 13.51 -22.97 2.07
N ARG A 87 13.11 -24.17 2.51
CA ARG A 87 13.69 -24.83 3.69
C ARG A 87 15.22 -24.94 3.62
N LYS A 88 15.79 -25.15 2.43
CA LYS A 88 17.24 -25.18 2.18
C LYS A 88 17.92 -23.81 2.40
N ALA A 89 17.18 -22.71 2.26
CA ALA A 89 17.66 -21.35 2.47
C ALA A 89 17.44 -20.82 3.90
N SER A 90 16.93 -21.65 4.83
CA SER A 90 16.70 -21.26 6.22
C SER A 90 17.98 -20.79 6.95
N ALA A 91 19.11 -21.41 6.63
CA ALA A 91 20.41 -21.00 7.18
C ALA A 91 20.78 -19.56 6.78
N VAL A 92 20.55 -19.20 5.50
CA VAL A 92 20.80 -17.85 4.98
C VAL A 92 19.92 -16.81 5.69
N LEU A 93 18.63 -17.12 5.91
CA LEU A 93 17.74 -16.23 6.68
C LEU A 93 18.21 -16.02 8.12
N SER A 94 18.74 -17.06 8.75
CA SER A 94 19.29 -16.97 10.10
C SER A 94 20.52 -16.08 10.15
N ASP A 95 21.38 -16.16 9.13
CA ASP A 95 22.56 -15.31 9.00
C ASP A 95 22.18 -13.85 8.69
N ILE A 96 21.19 -13.62 7.82
CA ILE A 96 20.63 -12.29 7.57
C ILE A 96 20.04 -11.70 8.85
N LYS A 97 19.33 -12.50 9.66
CA LYS A 97 18.80 -12.01 10.94
C LYS A 97 19.90 -11.61 11.93
N LYS A 98 21.05 -12.29 11.91
CA LYS A 98 22.19 -12.02 12.79
C LYS A 98 23.05 -10.84 12.33
N ARG A 99 23.21 -10.69 11.01
CA ARG A 99 24.15 -9.73 10.39
C ARG A 99 23.45 -8.53 9.77
N GLY A 100 22.13 -8.59 9.59
CA GLY A 100 21.34 -7.56 8.94
C GLY A 100 21.21 -6.32 9.81
N THR A 101 21.30 -5.17 9.17
CA THR A 101 21.12 -3.86 9.81
C THR A 101 19.63 -3.50 10.01
N ILE A 102 18.73 -4.19 9.31
CA ILE A 102 17.29 -3.94 9.32
C ILE A 102 16.52 -5.06 10.04
N PRO A 103 15.43 -4.72 10.76
CA PRO A 103 14.62 -5.71 11.46
C PRO A 103 13.93 -6.66 10.47
N LEU A 104 14.06 -7.96 10.74
CA LEU A 104 13.46 -9.02 9.94
C LEU A 104 12.13 -9.49 10.56
N ILE A 105 11.02 -9.21 9.89
CA ILE A 105 9.67 -9.58 10.30
C ILE A 105 9.30 -10.93 9.66
N THR A 106 9.26 -11.98 10.46
CA THR A 106 8.79 -13.31 10.04
C THR A 106 7.33 -13.55 10.44
N LYS A 107 6.88 -12.96 11.56
CA LYS A 107 5.49 -12.99 11.99
C LYS A 107 4.97 -11.57 12.11
N THR A 108 3.80 -11.33 11.53
CA THR A 108 3.11 -10.04 11.60
C THR A 108 2.75 -9.64 13.04
N ALA A 109 2.57 -10.62 13.94
CA ALA A 109 2.35 -10.38 15.38
C ALA A 109 3.59 -9.77 16.09
N ASP A 110 4.80 -10.09 15.63
CA ASP A 110 6.04 -9.62 16.26
C ASP A 110 6.42 -8.21 15.77
N ALA A 111 5.74 -7.68 14.73
CA ALA A 111 6.08 -6.39 14.14
C ALA A 111 5.91 -5.21 15.12
N GLY A 112 4.93 -5.29 16.03
CA GLY A 112 4.65 -4.22 16.99
C GLY A 112 5.71 -4.03 18.08
N SER A 113 6.58 -5.03 18.30
CA SER A 113 7.72 -4.91 19.22
C SER A 113 9.05 -4.68 18.51
N LEU A 114 9.10 -4.86 17.18
CA LEU A 114 10.31 -4.77 16.37
C LEU A 114 10.42 -3.45 15.60
N LEU A 115 9.31 -2.74 15.40
CA LEU A 115 9.25 -1.52 14.60
C LEU A 115 8.80 -0.34 15.45
N GLU A 116 9.42 0.81 15.23
CA GLU A 116 9.05 2.09 15.83
C GLU A 116 9.01 3.20 14.77
N GLY A 117 8.27 4.27 15.05
CA GLY A 117 8.16 5.45 14.19
C GLY A 117 7.68 5.13 12.77
N THR A 118 8.34 5.70 11.76
CA THR A 118 8.00 5.55 10.34
C THR A 118 7.92 4.09 9.89
N ALA A 119 8.77 3.21 10.44
CA ALA A 119 8.80 1.79 10.10
C ALA A 119 7.48 1.10 10.45
N TRP A 120 6.93 1.44 11.62
CA TRP A 120 5.67 0.91 12.10
C TRP A 120 4.49 1.44 11.29
N GLU A 121 4.47 2.75 10.99
CA GLU A 121 3.42 3.37 10.17
C GLU A 121 3.37 2.75 8.76
N MET A 122 4.53 2.55 8.12
CA MET A 122 4.63 1.86 6.83
C MET A 122 4.10 0.43 6.91
N PHE A 123 4.45 -0.31 7.97
CA PHE A 123 3.96 -1.68 8.15
C PHE A 123 2.44 -1.73 8.35
N GLN A 124 1.88 -0.80 9.12
CA GLN A 124 0.42 -0.69 9.29
C GLN A 124 -0.27 -0.35 7.97
N LYS A 125 0.33 0.52 7.14
CA LYS A 125 -0.16 0.84 5.81
C LYS A 125 -0.16 -0.38 4.89
N ASP A 126 0.93 -1.13 4.86
CA ASP A 126 1.03 -2.38 4.09
C ASP A 126 -0.07 -3.37 4.50
N LEU A 127 -0.29 -3.51 5.80
CA LEU A 127 -1.34 -4.38 6.34
C LEU A 127 -2.75 -3.91 5.91
N PHE A 128 -3.02 -2.61 5.98
CA PHE A 128 -4.27 -2.03 5.52
C PHE A 128 -4.51 -2.29 4.03
N CYS A 129 -3.49 -2.10 3.19
CA CYS A 129 -3.56 -2.40 1.75
C CYS A 129 -3.89 -3.87 1.50
N SER A 130 -3.22 -4.78 2.22
CA SER A 130 -3.50 -6.22 2.17
C SER A 130 -4.92 -6.55 2.59
N HIS A 131 -5.43 -5.97 3.69
CA HIS A 131 -6.80 -6.21 4.15
C HIS A 131 -7.85 -5.68 3.18
N LEU A 132 -7.63 -4.50 2.61
CA LEU A 132 -8.51 -3.93 1.59
C LEU A 132 -8.56 -4.85 0.36
N TYR A 133 -7.41 -5.33 -0.09
CA TYR A 133 -7.33 -6.29 -1.20
C TYR A 133 -8.11 -7.58 -0.87
N GLN A 134 -7.88 -8.15 0.31
CA GLN A 134 -8.56 -9.37 0.75
C GLN A 134 -10.09 -9.18 0.81
N ALA A 135 -10.57 -8.03 1.30
CA ALA A 135 -11.99 -7.71 1.35
C ALA A 135 -12.63 -7.62 -0.04
N VAL A 136 -11.95 -6.98 -1.00
CA VAL A 136 -12.42 -6.90 -2.39
C VAL A 136 -12.46 -8.28 -3.04
N VAL A 137 -11.42 -9.10 -2.85
CA VAL A 137 -11.35 -10.46 -3.41
C VAL A 137 -12.39 -11.37 -2.77
N SER A 138 -12.56 -11.34 -1.44
CA SER A 138 -13.58 -12.15 -0.78
C SER A 138 -14.99 -11.74 -1.19
N GLY A 139 -15.23 -10.45 -1.41
CA GLY A 139 -16.49 -9.94 -1.93
C GLY A 139 -16.78 -10.41 -3.35
N LYS A 140 -15.77 -10.36 -4.23
CA LYS A 140 -15.92 -10.72 -5.66
C LYS A 140 -16.03 -12.23 -5.91
N TYR A 141 -15.24 -13.03 -5.19
CA TYR A 141 -15.12 -14.47 -5.44
C TYR A 141 -15.74 -15.33 -4.33
N HIS A 142 -16.44 -14.71 -3.36
CA HIS A 142 -17.05 -15.38 -2.20
C HIS A 142 -16.11 -16.35 -1.46
N THR A 143 -14.81 -16.07 -1.50
CA THR A 143 -13.76 -16.94 -0.95
C THR A 143 -13.23 -16.37 0.36
N ARG A 144 -13.08 -17.20 1.39
CA ARG A 144 -12.44 -16.79 2.65
C ARG A 144 -10.93 -16.83 2.51
N LEU A 145 -10.32 -15.66 2.33
CA LEU A 145 -8.86 -15.51 2.41
C LEU A 145 -8.39 -15.53 3.86
N LYS A 146 -7.20 -16.08 4.08
CA LYS A 146 -6.56 -16.07 5.41
C LYS A 146 -6.07 -14.66 5.73
N ASN A 147 -6.33 -14.20 6.95
CA ASN A 147 -5.87 -12.90 7.43
C ASN A 147 -4.33 -12.83 7.42
N GLU A 148 -3.76 -11.67 7.13
CA GLU A 148 -2.32 -11.39 7.21
C GLU A 148 -1.70 -11.73 8.59
N TYR A 149 -2.49 -11.69 9.66
CA TYR A 149 -2.07 -12.13 11.00
C TYR A 149 -2.03 -13.65 11.18
N THR A 150 -2.82 -14.38 10.40
CA THR A 150 -2.90 -15.85 10.45
C THR A 150 -2.17 -16.52 9.29
N HIS A 151 -1.60 -15.73 8.39
CA HIS A 151 -0.82 -16.21 7.26
C HIS A 151 0.61 -16.52 7.70
N SER A 152 0.88 -17.80 7.95
CA SER A 152 2.24 -18.28 8.18
C SER A 152 3.10 -18.08 6.93
N VAL A 153 4.39 -17.82 7.14
CA VAL A 153 5.38 -17.73 6.07
C VAL A 153 5.32 -18.98 5.20
N VAL A 154 5.24 -18.80 3.88
CA VAL A 154 5.15 -19.92 2.95
C VAL A 154 6.49 -20.66 2.93
N MET A 155 6.51 -21.90 3.42
CA MET A 155 7.68 -22.78 3.36
C MET A 155 7.54 -23.71 2.16
N LYS A 156 8.40 -23.55 1.15
CA LYS A 156 8.56 -24.55 0.08
C LYS A 156 9.72 -25.49 0.40
N SER A 157 9.46 -26.79 0.28
CA SER A 157 10.44 -27.88 0.41
C SER A 157 11.48 -27.86 -0.70
#